data_AF-A0A2A4C1E4-F1
#
_entry.id   AF-A0A2A4C1E4-F1
#
_cell.length_a   1.000
_cell.length_b   1.000
_cell.length_c   1.000
_cell.angle_alpha   90.00
_cell.angle_beta   90.00
_cell.angle_gamma   90.00
#
_symmetry.space_group_name_H-M   'P 1'
#
loop_
_entity.id
_entity.type
_entity.pdbx_description
1 polymer ?
#
loop_
_entity_poly.entity_id
_entity_poly.type
_entity_poly.pdbx_seq_one_letter_code
_entity_poly.pdbx_strand_id
1 'polypeptide(L)'
;MAFECGLKAHIALAGERDLRDPMGTYTTIRKASHSISKLAAAATLLDDRELYDRIATRLDSFSVLIRYSLDAYEAFFPWYSDRGAARINYSGTIGNEGWIDETRSLLKPLIDAAYERVTGEVPNDIALLLDHERDMAEFVAAVVRKGAG
;
A
#
# COMPACT_ATOMS: atom_id res chain seq x y z
N MET A 1 -6.06 -2.25 2.54
CA MET A 1 -5.79 -2.44 1.10
C MET A 1 -5.44 -1.13 0.40
N ALA A 2 -6.32 -0.12 0.34
CA ALA A 2 -6.08 1.09 -0.45
C ALA A 2 -4.76 1.85 -0.13
N PHE A 3 -4.45 2.10 1.16
CA PHE A 3 -3.17 2.71 1.57
C PHE A 3 -1.95 1.90 1.16
N GLU A 4 -2.04 0.58 1.28
CA GLU A 4 -0.94 -0.30 0.92
C GLU A 4 -0.65 -0.23 -0.59
N CYS A 5 -1.70 -0.33 -1.42
CA CYS A 5 -1.56 -0.21 -2.87
C CYS A 5 -1.07 1.18 -3.27
N GLY A 6 -1.60 2.24 -2.67
CA GLY A 6 -1.16 3.62 -2.91
C GLY A 6 0.32 3.82 -2.60
N LEU A 7 0.79 3.36 -1.43
CA LEU A 7 2.22 3.46 -1.08
C LEU A 7 3.11 2.65 -2.04
N LYS A 8 2.67 1.46 -2.48
CA LYS A 8 3.39 0.68 -3.49
C LYS A 8 3.48 1.41 -4.82
N ALA A 9 2.39 2.04 -5.26
CA ALA A 9 2.38 2.88 -6.46
C ALA A 9 3.35 4.06 -6.33
N HIS A 10 3.40 4.72 -5.17
CA HIS A 10 4.34 5.81 -4.91
C HIS A 10 5.81 5.36 -4.99
N ILE A 11 6.13 4.17 -4.45
CA ILE A 11 7.48 3.61 -4.58
C ILE A 11 7.81 3.33 -6.05
N ALA A 12 6.87 2.76 -6.81
CA ALA A 12 7.06 2.43 -8.22
C ALA A 12 7.25 3.69 -9.08
N LEU A 13 6.37 4.68 -8.95
CA LEU A 13 6.41 5.94 -9.69
C LEU A 13 7.64 6.78 -9.33
N ALA A 14 8.06 6.77 -8.06
CA ALA A 14 9.32 7.39 -7.68
C ALA A 14 10.51 6.62 -8.28
N GLY A 15 10.42 5.29 -8.40
CA GLY A 15 11.39 4.46 -9.10
C GLY A 15 11.59 4.93 -10.54
N GLU A 16 10.48 5.08 -11.25
CA GLU A 16 10.46 5.57 -12.64
C GLU A 16 11.01 7.00 -12.75
N ARG A 17 10.50 7.94 -11.95
CA ARG A 17 10.97 9.35 -11.92
C ARG A 17 12.48 9.44 -11.72
N ASP A 18 13.01 8.62 -10.83
CA ASP A 18 14.42 8.64 -10.45
C ASP A 18 15.27 7.73 -11.36
N LEU A 19 14.70 7.19 -12.45
CA LEU A 19 15.34 6.25 -13.40
C LEU A 19 16.00 5.05 -12.71
N ARG A 20 15.39 4.57 -11.62
CA ARG A 20 15.87 3.40 -10.88
C ARG A 20 15.58 2.13 -11.67
N ASP A 21 16.48 1.16 -11.51
CA ASP A 21 16.28 -0.19 -12.02
C ASP A 21 14.94 -0.79 -11.52
N PRO A 22 14.08 -1.28 -12.43
CA PRO A 22 12.80 -1.90 -12.07
C PRO A 22 12.94 -3.06 -11.10
N MET A 23 14.00 -3.88 -11.22
CA MET A 23 14.24 -5.00 -10.30
C MET A 23 14.53 -4.52 -8.87
N GLY A 24 15.34 -3.47 -8.72
CA GLY A 24 15.60 -2.83 -7.43
C GLY A 24 14.35 -2.22 -6.81
N THR A 25 13.52 -1.54 -7.60
CA THR A 25 12.24 -0.95 -7.17
C THR A 25 11.27 -2.05 -6.70
N TYR A 26 11.09 -3.10 -7.49
CA TYR A 26 10.25 -4.24 -7.11
C TYR A 26 10.77 -4.94 -5.85
N THR A 27 12.08 -5.15 -5.74
CA THR A 27 12.69 -5.78 -4.56
C THR A 27 12.43 -4.97 -3.29
N THR A 28 12.45 -3.64 -3.41
CA THR A 28 12.13 -2.72 -2.30
C THR A 28 10.68 -2.89 -1.86
N ILE A 29 9.74 -2.87 -2.82
CA ILE A 29 8.31 -3.12 -2.56
C ILE A 29 8.10 -4.50 -1.91
N ARG A 30 8.75 -5.55 -2.42
CA ARG A 30 8.64 -6.91 -1.92
C ARG A 30 9.19 -7.06 -0.50
N LYS A 31 10.33 -6.43 -0.19
CA LYS A 31 10.91 -6.41 1.16
C LYS A 31 10.01 -5.71 2.18
N ALA A 32 9.26 -4.69 1.74
CA ALA A 32 8.27 -4.01 2.58
C ALA A 32 6.98 -4.84 2.78
N SER A 33 6.67 -5.76 1.86
CA SER A 33 5.52 -6.67 1.91
C SER A 33 4.19 -5.91 2.12
N HIS A 34 3.49 -6.15 3.23
CA HIS A 34 2.23 -5.49 3.61
C HIS A 34 2.41 -4.54 4.82
N SER A 35 3.64 -4.24 5.22
CA SER A 35 3.93 -3.34 6.34
C SER A 35 3.79 -1.89 5.91
N ILE A 36 2.83 -1.19 6.50
CA ILE A 36 2.59 0.23 6.18
C ILE A 36 3.79 1.09 6.56
N SER A 37 4.40 0.89 7.73
CA SER A 37 5.61 1.63 8.10
C SER A 37 6.76 1.42 7.13
N LYS A 38 7.01 0.18 6.68
CA LYS A 38 8.09 -0.07 5.69
C LYS A 38 7.76 0.55 4.33
N LEU A 39 6.51 0.48 3.90
CA LEU A 39 6.07 1.08 2.65
C LEU A 39 6.12 2.62 2.69
N ALA A 40 5.68 3.24 3.78
CA ALA A 40 5.73 4.69 3.99
C ALA A 40 7.18 5.20 4.11
N ALA A 41 8.07 4.44 4.76
CA ALA A 41 9.49 4.77 4.79
C ALA A 41 10.11 4.79 3.39
N ALA A 42 9.75 3.81 2.54
CA ALA A 42 10.29 3.66 1.19
C ALA A 42 9.65 4.60 0.14
N ALA A 43 8.46 5.14 0.40
CA ALA A 43 7.77 6.04 -0.52
C ALA A 43 8.44 7.42 -0.56
N THR A 44 8.75 7.88 -1.78
CA THR A 44 9.47 9.15 -2.03
C THR A 44 8.93 9.91 -3.24
N LEU A 45 7.69 9.64 -3.65
CA LEU A 45 7.07 10.31 -4.81
C LEU A 45 6.78 11.79 -4.54
N LEU A 46 6.45 12.10 -3.29
CA LEU A 46 6.22 13.47 -2.80
C LEU A 46 7.48 13.92 -2.07
N ASP A 47 7.83 15.19 -2.22
CA ASP A 47 8.98 15.79 -1.53
C ASP A 47 8.70 15.97 -0.04
N ASP A 48 7.47 16.36 0.31
CA ASP A 48 6.99 16.39 1.69
C ASP A 48 6.59 14.99 2.17
N ARG A 49 7.13 14.60 3.33
CA ARG A 49 6.89 13.30 3.97
C ARG A 49 5.72 13.29 4.95
N GLU A 50 5.12 14.45 5.27
CA GLU A 50 4.05 14.54 6.28
C GLU A 50 2.93 13.52 6.03
N LEU A 51 2.52 13.37 4.77
CA LEU A 51 1.48 12.40 4.40
C LEU A 51 1.89 10.96 4.73
N TYR A 52 3.12 10.55 4.40
CA TYR A 52 3.59 9.20 4.65
C TYR A 52 3.74 8.92 6.15
N ASP A 53 4.27 9.89 6.89
CA ASP A 53 4.49 9.75 8.32
C ASP A 53 3.14 9.67 9.06
N ARG A 54 2.15 10.48 8.67
CA ARG A 54 0.78 10.38 9.20
C ARG A 54 0.12 9.04 8.89
N ILE A 55 0.31 8.51 7.68
CA ILE A 55 -0.20 7.18 7.31
C ILE A 55 0.47 6.09 8.17
N ALA A 56 1.80 6.16 8.35
CA ALA A 56 2.55 5.21 9.17
C ALA A 56 2.08 5.25 10.63
N THR A 57 2.15 6.41 11.28
CA THR A 57 1.72 6.57 12.69
C THR A 57 0.30 6.08 12.91
N ARG A 58 -0.60 6.32 11.96
CA ARG A 58 -2.01 5.96 12.11
C ARG A 58 -2.29 4.48 11.90
N LEU A 59 -1.59 3.81 10.97
CA LEU A 59 -1.94 2.46 10.55
C LEU A 59 -0.98 1.36 11.01
N ASP A 60 0.22 1.70 11.51
CA ASP A 60 1.25 0.71 11.84
C ASP A 60 0.87 -0.22 12.99
N SER A 61 0.10 0.28 13.95
CA SER A 61 -0.40 -0.51 15.08
C SER A 61 -1.42 -1.59 14.69
N PHE A 62 -1.97 -1.54 13.46
CA PHE A 62 -2.92 -2.53 12.98
C PHE A 62 -2.20 -3.71 12.34
N SER A 63 -2.40 -4.90 12.93
CA SER A 63 -1.96 -6.17 12.35
C SER A 63 -2.48 -6.34 10.92
N VAL A 64 -1.67 -6.93 10.04
CA VAL A 64 -2.09 -7.30 8.67
C VAL A 64 -3.34 -8.19 8.71
N LEU A 65 -3.47 -9.08 9.72
CA LEU A 65 -4.66 -9.93 9.90
C LEU A 65 -5.97 -9.13 10.00
N ILE A 66 -5.95 -7.99 10.69
CA ILE A 66 -7.10 -7.11 10.90
C ILE A 66 -7.59 -6.44 9.61
N ARG A 67 -6.68 -6.20 8.65
CA ARG A 67 -7.00 -5.51 7.41
C ARG A 67 -7.54 -6.43 6.31
N TYR A 68 -7.47 -7.75 6.51
CA TYR A 68 -7.69 -8.76 5.48
C TYR A 68 -8.64 -9.90 5.90
N SER A 69 -8.95 -10.13 7.18
CA SER A 69 -9.91 -11.17 7.55
C SER A 69 -11.33 -10.62 7.72
N LEU A 70 -12.30 -11.28 7.07
CA LEU A 70 -13.71 -11.14 7.39
C LEU A 70 -13.97 -11.51 8.86
N ASP A 71 -13.21 -12.48 9.39
CA ASP A 71 -13.23 -12.95 10.78
C ASP A 71 -12.81 -11.89 11.80
N ALA A 72 -12.17 -10.81 11.39
CA ALA A 72 -11.81 -9.74 12.31
C ALA A 72 -13.05 -8.99 12.84
N TYR A 73 -14.21 -9.12 12.18
CA TYR A 73 -15.46 -8.53 12.68
C TYR A 73 -15.84 -9.02 14.09
N GLU A 74 -15.61 -10.30 14.41
CA GLU A 74 -15.80 -10.84 15.78
C GLU A 74 -14.75 -10.34 16.77
N ALA A 75 -13.57 -9.94 16.29
CA ALA A 75 -12.54 -9.30 17.10
C ALA A 75 -12.79 -7.79 17.32
N PHE A 76 -13.55 -7.12 16.43
CA PHE A 76 -13.86 -5.68 16.52
C PHE A 76 -15.16 -5.39 17.26
N PHE A 77 -16.14 -6.28 17.14
CA PHE A 77 -17.44 -6.13 17.76
C PHE A 77 -17.78 -7.41 18.49
N PRO A 78 -17.13 -7.70 19.64
CA PRO A 78 -17.64 -8.74 20.48
C PRO A 78 -18.96 -8.22 21.02
N TRP A 79 -20.06 -8.72 20.48
CA TRP A 79 -21.36 -8.61 21.14
C TRP A 79 -21.35 -9.29 22.55
N TYR A 80 -20.20 -9.80 23.01
CA TYR A 80 -20.05 -10.77 24.10
C TYR A 80 -18.83 -10.61 25.03
N SER A 81 -18.06 -9.50 25.03
CA SER A 81 -16.98 -9.34 26.03
C SER A 81 -16.90 -7.95 26.66
N ASP A 82 -16.62 -7.95 27.97
CA ASP A 82 -16.47 -6.77 28.82
C ASP A 82 -15.35 -5.86 28.29
N ARG A 83 -15.67 -4.58 28.05
CA ARG A 83 -14.76 -3.61 27.41
C ARG A 83 -13.44 -3.45 28.16
N GLY A 84 -13.41 -3.75 29.46
CA GLY A 84 -12.20 -3.71 30.29
C GLY A 84 -11.23 -4.89 30.09
N ALA A 85 -11.64 -5.96 29.42
CA ALA A 85 -10.85 -7.19 29.25
C ALA A 85 -10.22 -7.32 27.85
N ALA A 86 -10.49 -6.40 26.93
CA ALA A 86 -9.94 -6.44 25.58
C ALA A 86 -8.44 -6.13 25.59
N ARG A 87 -7.63 -7.07 25.08
CA ARG A 87 -6.16 -6.95 25.01
C ARG A 87 -5.68 -5.76 24.14
N ILE A 88 -6.54 -5.24 23.28
CA ILE A 88 -6.30 -4.05 22.44
C ILE A 88 -7.56 -3.18 22.46
N ASN A 89 -7.43 -1.91 22.80
CA ASN A 89 -8.54 -0.96 22.87
C ASN A 89 -8.86 -0.36 21.49
N TYR A 90 -9.79 -0.97 20.75
CA TYR A 90 -10.20 -0.52 19.42
C TYR A 90 -11.29 0.56 19.41
N SER A 91 -11.82 0.97 20.57
CA SER A 91 -12.87 2.01 20.67
C SER A 91 -12.43 3.39 20.15
N GLY A 92 -11.12 3.62 20.01
CA GLY A 92 -10.55 4.83 19.40
C GLY A 92 -10.29 4.74 17.90
N THR A 93 -10.73 3.67 17.21
CA THR A 93 -10.31 3.38 15.82
C THR A 93 -11.49 3.11 14.87
N ILE A 94 -11.74 1.85 14.47
CA ILE A 94 -12.73 1.48 13.45
C ILE A 94 -14.17 1.70 13.92
N GLY A 95 -14.42 1.76 15.23
CA GLY A 95 -15.72 2.15 15.79
C GLY A 95 -15.91 3.65 16.02
N ASN A 96 -14.87 4.46 15.72
CA ASN A 96 -14.90 5.91 15.88
C ASN A 96 -15.00 6.57 14.50
N GLU A 97 -16.16 7.17 14.21
CA GLU A 97 -16.46 7.81 12.94
C GLU A 97 -15.44 8.92 12.59
N GLY A 98 -15.06 9.74 13.56
CA GLY A 98 -14.01 10.75 13.38
C GLY A 98 -12.66 10.14 13.02
N TRP A 99 -12.31 9.02 13.64
CA TRP A 99 -11.08 8.30 13.27
C TRP A 99 -11.17 7.73 11.84
N ILE A 100 -12.32 7.18 11.44
CA ILE A 100 -12.52 6.66 10.09
C ILE A 100 -12.38 7.78 9.06
N ASP A 101 -13.03 8.91 9.27
CA ASP A 101 -13.05 10.01 8.32
C ASP A 101 -11.69 10.67 8.16
N GLU A 102 -10.99 10.91 9.27
CA GLU A 102 -9.60 11.37 9.25
C GLU A 102 -8.66 10.35 8.57
N THR A 103 -8.93 9.05 8.69
CA THR A 103 -8.15 8.05 7.98
C THR A 103 -8.43 8.17 6.49
N ARG A 104 -9.71 8.19 6.09
CA ARG A 104 -10.13 8.31 4.68
C ARG A 104 -9.64 9.61 4.04
N SER A 105 -9.55 10.70 4.80
CA SER A 105 -9.06 11.99 4.28
C SER A 105 -7.59 11.92 3.86
N LEU A 106 -6.79 10.98 4.40
CA LEU A 106 -5.41 10.74 3.97
C LEU A 106 -5.33 9.97 2.64
N LEU A 107 -6.40 9.28 2.25
CA LEU A 107 -6.39 8.44 1.04
C LEU A 107 -6.45 9.27 -0.23
N LYS A 108 -7.26 10.34 -0.23
CA LYS A 108 -7.40 11.23 -1.39
C LYS A 108 -6.07 11.85 -1.84
N PRO A 109 -5.30 12.55 -1.00
CA PRO A 109 -4.03 13.13 -1.43
C PRO A 109 -3.00 12.07 -1.84
N LEU A 110 -3.04 10.88 -1.25
CA LEU A 110 -2.21 9.75 -1.68
C LEU A 110 -2.58 9.33 -3.11
N ILE A 111 -3.86 9.13 -3.39
CA ILE A 111 -4.31 8.70 -4.71
C ILE A 111 -4.08 9.79 -5.77
N ASP A 112 -4.43 11.03 -5.47
CA ASP A 112 -4.33 12.16 -6.41
C ASP A 112 -2.87 12.35 -6.87
N ALA A 113 -1.90 12.28 -5.94
CA ALA A 113 -0.47 12.39 -6.27
C ALA A 113 0.04 11.30 -7.22
N ALA A 114 -0.48 10.08 -7.11
CA ALA A 114 -0.16 9.01 -8.05
C ALA A 114 -0.80 9.27 -9.43
N TYR A 115 -2.07 9.70 -9.46
CA TYR A 115 -2.78 9.98 -10.70
C TYR A 115 -2.16 11.11 -11.51
N GLU A 116 -1.60 12.13 -10.86
CA GLU A 116 -0.88 13.20 -11.56
C GLU A 116 0.33 12.70 -12.37
N ARG A 117 0.87 11.53 -12.03
CA ARG A 117 2.00 10.92 -12.74
C ARG A 117 1.59 9.85 -13.72
N VAL A 118 0.47 9.18 -13.47
CA VAL A 118 -0.13 8.22 -14.41
C VAL A 118 -0.83 9.03 -15.50
N THR A 119 -0.02 9.54 -16.42
CA THR A 119 -0.45 10.32 -17.58
C THR A 119 -0.07 9.56 -18.85
N GLY A 120 -0.87 9.68 -19.90
CA GLY A 120 -0.61 9.03 -21.18
C GLY A 120 -1.88 8.48 -21.81
N GLU A 121 -1.89 8.42 -23.14
CA GLU A 121 -2.90 7.68 -23.89
C GLU A 121 -2.52 6.20 -23.84
N VAL A 122 -3.49 5.32 -23.57
CA VAL A 122 -3.29 3.88 -23.79
C VAL A 122 -3.16 3.68 -25.29
N PRO A 123 -2.00 3.25 -25.81
CA PRO A 123 -1.85 3.06 -27.24
C PRO A 123 -2.83 1.97 -27.70
N ASN A 124 -3.64 2.24 -28.71
CA ASN A 124 -4.44 1.21 -29.40
C ASN A 124 -3.58 0.33 -30.33
N ASP A 125 -2.28 0.21 -30.02
CA ASP A 125 -1.35 -0.66 -30.71
C ASP A 125 -1.33 -2.02 -30.01
N ILE A 126 -2.06 -2.97 -30.58
CA ILE A 126 -2.18 -4.33 -30.05
C ILE A 126 -0.81 -5.02 -29.99
N ALA A 127 0.10 -4.74 -30.93
CA ALA A 127 1.42 -5.36 -30.93
C ALA A 127 2.25 -4.88 -29.73
N LEU A 128 2.24 -3.56 -29.47
CA LEU A 128 2.92 -2.97 -28.32
C LEU A 128 2.37 -3.50 -27.00
N LEU A 129 1.04 -3.68 -26.90
CA LEU A 129 0.41 -4.27 -25.71
C LEU A 129 0.89 -5.71 -25.46
N LEU A 130 0.96 -6.53 -26.51
CA LEU A 130 1.45 -7.91 -26.40
C LEU A 130 2.95 -7.98 -26.07
N ASP A 131 3.76 -7.06 -26.59
CA ASP A 131 5.17 -6.97 -26.24
C ASP A 131 5.36 -6.56 -24.77
N HIS A 132 4.60 -5.56 -24.30
CA HIS A 132 4.58 -5.20 -22.87
C HIS A 132 4.15 -6.37 -21.97
N GLU A 133 3.14 -7.15 -22.37
CA GLU A 133 2.72 -8.34 -21.63
C GLU A 133 3.84 -9.40 -21.55
N ARG A 134 4.55 -9.62 -22.67
CA ARG A 134 5.71 -10.53 -22.70
C ARG A 134 6.81 -10.05 -21.77
N ASP A 135 7.18 -8.77 -21.85
CA ASP A 135 8.23 -8.19 -21.01
C ASP A 135 7.88 -8.30 -19.51
N MET A 136 6.61 -8.06 -19.15
CA MET A 136 6.11 -8.26 -17.80
C MET A 136 6.16 -9.72 -17.36
N ALA A 137 5.82 -10.66 -18.24
CA ALA A 137 5.88 -12.09 -17.94
C ALA A 137 7.33 -12.55 -17.71
N GLU A 138 8.28 -12.08 -18.53
CA GLU A 138 9.71 -12.36 -18.38
C GLU A 138 10.26 -11.77 -17.08
N PHE A 139 9.90 -10.52 -16.77
CA PHE A 139 10.25 -9.89 -15.50
C PHE A 139 9.74 -10.71 -14.31
N VAL A 140 8.45 -11.08 -14.29
CA VAL A 140 7.87 -11.89 -13.21
C VAL A 140 8.59 -13.23 -13.08
N ALA A 141 8.87 -13.92 -14.20
CA ALA A 141 9.59 -15.19 -14.19
C ALA A 141 11.00 -15.06 -13.61
N ALA A 142 11.74 -14.00 -13.98
CA ALA A 142 13.07 -13.71 -13.47
C ALA A 142 13.07 -13.45 -11.96
N VAL A 143 12.08 -12.70 -11.47
CA VAL A 143 11.98 -12.37 -10.05
C VAL A 143 11.52 -13.56 -9.20
N VAL A 144 10.57 -14.35 -9.68
CA VAL A 144 10.08 -15.56 -8.97
C VAL A 144 11.20 -16.60 -8.86
N ARG A 145 12.01 -16.80 -9.92
CA ARG A 145 13.15 -17.74 -9.88
C ARG A 145 14.25 -17.33 -8.89
N LYS A 146 14.51 -16.04 -8.68
CA LYS A 146 15.53 -15.55 -7.73
C LYS A 146 15.10 -15.61 -6.26
N GLY A 147 13.82 -15.85 -5.96
CA GLY A 147 13.30 -15.91 -4.58
C GLY A 147 13.27 -17.30 -3.94
N ALA A 148 13.78 -18.33 -4.64
CA ALA A 148 13.78 -19.74 -4.19
C ALA A 148 15.16 -20.24 -3.70
N GLY A 149 16.09 -19.33 -3.43
CA GLY A 149 17.44 -19.63 -2.90
C GLY A 149 17.68 -18.95 -1.56
#